data_AF-A0A3M7CQZ2-F1
#
_entry.id   AF-A0A3M7CQZ2-F1
#
_cell.length_a   1.000
_cell.length_b   1.000
_cell.length_c   1.000
_cell.angle_alpha   90.00
_cell.angle_beta   90.00
_cell.angle_gamma   90.00
#
_symmetry.space_group_name_H-M   'P 1'
#
loop_
_entity.id
_entity.type
_entity.pdbx_description
1 polymer ?
#
loop_
_entity_poly.entity_id
_entity_poly.type
_entity_poly.pdbx_seq_one_letter_code
_entity_poly.pdbx_strand_id
1 'polypeptide(L)'
;MKLSSVNAFALSVVTATALPRFNLLAREDPNYVPVTIVDAPNRNVTCGNVVYTEQDIYHAVAWGTILQDADQTRGSKLHPSKTLSLASPELTDAAFPHPFTHGEVFGLPDKCGEVGDPNLQEYPVQQGRMYNGTALNDTENFDRVVYLHTKGETDSLFNHPQAMFCGVATKTWAPGKGLVLCTWEGCCDS
;
A
#
# COMPACT_ATOMS: atom_id res chain seq x y z
N MET A 1 59.16 27.52 54.85
CA MET A 1 58.12 26.48 54.69
C MET A 1 56.81 27.15 54.30
N LYS A 2 56.07 26.51 53.39
CA LYS A 2 54.74 26.87 52.82
C LYS A 2 54.71 27.97 51.75
N LEU A 3 54.35 27.54 50.54
CA LEU A 3 53.50 28.19 49.53
C LEU A 3 53.38 27.15 48.39
N SER A 4 52.36 26.30 48.43
CA SER A 4 50.99 26.48 47.91
C SER A 4 50.87 25.80 46.55
N SER A 5 50.27 24.61 46.59
CA SER A 5 49.96 23.73 45.46
C SER A 5 48.85 24.35 44.60
N VAL A 6 49.15 24.59 43.33
CA VAL A 6 48.15 25.03 42.34
C VAL A 6 47.45 23.77 41.81
N ASN A 7 46.21 23.54 42.24
CA ASN A 7 45.34 22.53 41.64
C ASN A 7 44.79 23.07 40.32
N ALA A 8 45.36 22.61 39.20
CA ALA A 8 44.80 22.84 37.87
C ALA A 8 43.64 21.86 37.64
N PHE A 9 42.41 22.33 37.77
CA PHE A 9 41.22 21.61 37.29
C PHE A 9 41.18 21.74 35.76
N ALA A 10 41.59 20.69 35.06
CA ALA A 10 41.39 20.57 33.62
C ALA A 10 39.91 20.22 33.36
N LEU A 11 39.13 21.21 32.89
CA LEU A 11 37.77 21.00 32.42
C LEU A 11 37.84 20.40 31.00
N SER A 12 37.71 19.08 30.88
CA SER A 12 37.57 18.42 29.58
C SER A 12 36.13 18.61 29.08
N VAL A 13 35.94 19.53 28.14
CA VAL A 13 34.69 19.67 27.39
C VAL A 13 34.59 18.47 26.44
N VAL A 14 33.81 17.46 26.82
CA VAL A 14 33.43 16.37 25.93
C VAL A 14 32.39 16.92 24.96
N THR A 15 32.82 17.28 23.76
CA THR A 15 31.90 17.53 22.64
C THR A 15 31.27 16.20 22.26
N ALA A 16 30.09 15.94 22.78
CA ALA A 16 29.23 14.86 22.29
C ALA A 16 28.81 15.24 20.85
N THR A 17 29.52 14.70 19.86
CA THR A 17 29.01 14.69 18.49
C THR A 17 27.84 13.72 18.49
N ALA A 18 26.62 14.27 18.59
CA ALA A 18 25.42 13.53 18.25
C ALA A 18 25.52 13.19 16.77
N LEU A 19 26.00 11.97 16.46
CA LEU A 19 25.86 11.42 15.13
C LEU A 19 24.37 11.48 14.79
N PRO A 20 23.98 12.14 13.68
CA PRO A 20 22.60 12.11 13.25
C PRO A 20 22.20 10.64 13.11
N ARG A 21 21.20 10.22 13.88
CA ARG A 21 20.53 8.94 13.65
C ARG A 21 19.76 9.09 12.34
N PHE A 22 20.45 8.91 11.22
CA PHE A 22 19.78 8.65 9.96
C PHE A 22 18.97 7.38 10.18
N ASN A 23 17.64 7.50 10.14
CA ASN A 23 16.79 6.34 9.97
C ASN A 23 17.12 5.76 8.59
N LEU A 24 18.10 4.86 8.53
CA LEU A 24 18.49 4.09 7.33
C LEU A 24 17.33 3.25 6.74
N LEU A 25 16.13 3.34 7.34
CA LEU A 25 14.94 2.58 7.02
C LEU A 25 13.81 3.44 6.42
N ALA A 26 13.97 4.76 6.33
CA ALA A 26 13.05 5.59 5.57
C ALA A 26 13.41 5.46 4.08
N ARG A 27 12.83 4.47 3.39
CA ARG A 27 12.90 4.42 1.93
C ARG A 27 12.16 5.64 1.41
N GLU A 28 12.84 6.48 0.61
CA GLU A 28 12.20 7.65 0.03
C GLU A 28 10.98 7.22 -0.80
N ASP A 29 9.89 7.98 -0.65
CA ASP A 29 8.69 7.79 -1.44
C ASP A 29 9.07 7.95 -2.93
N PRO A 30 8.56 7.08 -3.82
CA PRO A 30 8.76 7.29 -5.25
C PRO A 30 8.13 8.62 -5.68
N ASN A 31 8.64 9.20 -6.75
CA ASN A 31 8.06 10.42 -7.31
C ASN A 31 6.60 10.15 -7.71
N TYR A 32 5.70 11.02 -7.25
CA TYR A 32 4.31 10.96 -7.70
C TYR A 32 4.24 11.43 -9.16
N VAL A 33 3.88 10.51 -10.05
CA VAL A 33 3.63 10.79 -11.47
C VAL A 33 2.16 10.59 -11.79
N PRO A 34 1.58 11.29 -12.78
CA PRO A 34 0.23 10.99 -13.25
C PRO A 34 0.12 9.53 -13.68
N VAL A 35 -1.03 8.90 -13.45
CA VAL A 35 -1.34 7.53 -13.89
C VAL A 35 -2.62 7.58 -14.71
N THR A 36 -2.60 6.96 -15.88
CA THR A 36 -3.78 6.82 -16.73
C THR A 36 -4.59 5.61 -16.26
N ILE A 37 -5.78 5.85 -15.70
CA ILE A 37 -6.68 4.77 -15.28
C ILE A 37 -7.63 4.42 -16.43
N VAL A 38 -7.54 3.19 -16.92
CA VAL A 38 -8.48 2.65 -17.90
C VAL A 38 -9.72 2.18 -17.18
N ASP A 39 -10.88 2.51 -17.75
CA ASP A 39 -12.20 2.22 -17.20
C ASP A 39 -12.35 2.66 -15.73
N ALA A 40 -11.83 3.85 -15.43
CA ALA A 40 -12.10 4.50 -14.16
C ALA A 40 -13.63 4.57 -13.91
N PRO A 41 -14.07 4.44 -12.66
CA PRO A 41 -15.49 4.56 -12.35
C PRO A 41 -15.96 5.98 -12.68
N ASN A 42 -17.17 6.09 -13.22
CA ASN A 42 -17.83 7.36 -13.56
C ASN A 42 -18.86 7.80 -12.51
N ARG A 43 -18.76 7.21 -11.31
CA ARG A 43 -19.59 7.49 -10.14
C ARG A 43 -18.89 6.96 -8.89
N ASN A 44 -19.36 7.40 -7.73
CA ASN A 44 -18.91 6.86 -6.45
C ASN A 44 -19.20 5.36 -6.33
N VAL A 45 -18.34 4.64 -5.63
CA VAL A 45 -18.49 3.21 -5.33
C VAL A 45 -18.84 3.04 -3.85
N THR A 46 -19.89 2.28 -3.57
CA THR A 46 -20.33 1.98 -2.20
C THR A 46 -19.90 0.59 -1.78
N CYS A 47 -19.19 0.50 -0.66
CA CYS A 47 -18.76 -0.73 0.01
C CYS A 47 -19.30 -0.71 1.44
N GLY A 48 -20.33 -1.50 1.75
CA GLY A 48 -21.01 -1.39 3.05
C GLY A 48 -21.60 0.00 3.26
N ASN A 49 -21.21 0.61 4.37
CA ASN A 49 -21.60 1.97 4.73
C ASN A 49 -20.60 3.02 4.26
N VAL A 50 -19.56 2.62 3.54
CA VAL A 50 -18.50 3.51 3.05
C VAL A 50 -18.76 3.85 1.59
N VAL A 51 -18.64 5.12 1.25
CA VAL A 51 -18.76 5.63 -0.11
C VAL A 51 -17.41 6.20 -0.53
N TYR A 52 -16.79 5.60 -1.54
CA TYR A 52 -15.55 6.06 -2.14
C TYR A 52 -15.86 6.92 -3.35
N THR A 53 -15.25 8.10 -3.39
CA THR A 53 -15.31 8.99 -4.55
C THR A 53 -14.41 8.48 -5.67
N GLU A 54 -14.64 8.99 -6.88
CA GLU A 54 -13.72 8.76 -8.01
C GLU A 54 -12.28 9.17 -7.66
N GLN A 55 -12.12 10.23 -6.87
CA GLN A 55 -10.81 10.72 -6.43
C GLN A 55 -10.14 9.76 -5.43
N ASP A 56 -10.89 9.17 -4.50
CA ASP A 56 -10.36 8.17 -3.56
C ASP A 56 -9.82 6.95 -4.30
N ILE A 57 -10.58 6.49 -5.29
CA ILE A 57 -10.21 5.35 -6.15
C ILE A 57 -9.00 5.71 -7.00
N TYR A 58 -8.99 6.91 -7.61
CA TYR A 58 -7.85 7.39 -8.40
C TYR A 58 -6.56 7.41 -7.58
N HIS A 59 -6.59 8.01 -6.38
CA HIS A 59 -5.41 8.07 -5.52
C HIS A 59 -4.91 6.67 -5.12
N ALA A 60 -5.81 5.75 -4.82
CA ALA A 60 -5.45 4.40 -4.41
C ALA A 60 -4.83 3.60 -5.58
N VAL A 61 -5.44 3.64 -6.77
CA VAL A 61 -4.92 2.96 -7.96
C VAL A 61 -3.59 3.58 -8.38
N ALA A 62 -3.54 4.91 -8.52
CA ALA A 62 -2.33 5.61 -8.97
C ALA A 62 -1.15 5.32 -8.03
N TRP A 63 -1.36 5.39 -6.72
CA TRP A 63 -0.29 5.13 -5.77
C TRP A 63 0.15 3.67 -5.75
N GLY A 64 -0.80 2.73 -5.85
CA GLY A 64 -0.49 1.31 -6.03
C GLY A 64 0.38 1.08 -7.27
N THR A 65 0.00 1.64 -8.42
CA THR A 65 0.76 1.57 -9.68
C THR A 65 2.18 2.11 -9.52
N ILE A 66 2.33 3.30 -8.93
CA ILE A 66 3.66 3.93 -8.73
C ILE A 66 4.55 3.09 -7.82
N LEU A 67 3.98 2.52 -6.74
CA LEU A 67 4.72 1.64 -5.85
C LEU A 67 5.16 0.35 -6.55
N GLN A 68 4.27 -0.24 -7.37
CA GLN A 68 4.59 -1.44 -8.17
C GLN A 68 5.72 -1.16 -9.16
N ASP A 69 5.67 -0.05 -9.89
CA ASP A 69 6.73 0.37 -10.83
C ASP A 69 8.08 0.60 -10.14
N ALA A 70 8.04 1.08 -8.89
CA ALA A 70 9.23 1.37 -8.10
C ALA A 70 9.72 0.18 -7.24
N ASP A 71 9.14 -1.02 -7.40
CA ASP A 71 9.38 -2.20 -6.56
C ASP A 71 9.32 -1.86 -5.06
N GLN A 72 8.31 -1.07 -4.68
CA GLN A 72 8.07 -0.60 -3.32
C GLN A 72 6.75 -1.16 -2.79
N THR A 73 6.67 -1.29 -1.48
CA THR A 73 5.42 -1.58 -0.78
C THR A 73 5.28 -0.71 0.46
N ARG A 74 4.05 -0.65 1.02
CA ARG A 74 3.65 0.13 2.19
C ARG A 74 2.86 -0.75 3.15
N GLY A 75 3.06 -0.56 4.45
CA GLY A 75 2.46 -1.38 5.50
C GLY A 75 3.50 -2.25 6.20
N SER A 76 3.09 -2.91 7.29
CA SER A 76 3.99 -3.63 8.16
C SER A 76 4.28 -5.05 7.67
N LYS A 77 5.52 -5.33 7.24
CA LYS A 77 6.21 -6.54 7.71
C LYS A 77 6.99 -6.16 8.96
N LEU A 78 6.43 -6.39 10.14
CA LEU A 78 7.27 -6.38 11.35
C LEU A 78 8.26 -7.55 11.23
N HIS A 79 9.44 -7.33 10.63
CA HIS A 79 10.75 -7.72 11.16
C HIS A 79 11.91 -7.47 10.17
N PRO A 80 12.97 -6.77 10.59
CA PRO A 80 14.22 -6.64 9.83
C PRO A 80 15.14 -7.84 10.13
N SER A 81 14.86 -9.04 9.60
CA SER A 81 15.87 -10.11 9.60
C SER A 81 15.60 -11.34 8.70
N LYS A 82 14.52 -11.41 7.94
CA LYS A 82 14.32 -12.53 7.01
C LYS A 82 14.69 -12.13 5.61
N THR A 83 15.92 -12.48 5.24
CA THR A 83 16.33 -12.80 3.87
C THR A 83 15.14 -13.43 3.15
N LEU A 84 14.78 -12.87 2.00
CA LEU A 84 13.80 -13.39 1.03
C LEU A 84 13.87 -14.92 1.00
N SER A 85 12.96 -15.56 1.72
CA SER A 85 12.82 -17.01 1.73
C SER A 85 11.69 -17.34 0.78
N LEU A 86 12.05 -17.91 -0.37
CA LEU A 86 11.18 -18.38 -1.45
C LEU A 86 10.30 -19.58 -1.05
N ALA A 87 9.94 -19.74 0.22
CA ALA A 87 9.25 -20.93 0.70
C ALA A 87 8.42 -20.70 1.97
N SER A 88 7.30 -19.99 1.87
CA SER A 88 6.09 -20.26 2.67
C SER A 88 4.90 -19.43 2.16
N PRO A 89 3.82 -20.04 1.65
CA PRO A 89 2.70 -19.34 1.03
C PRO A 89 1.57 -18.95 2.00
N GLU A 90 1.78 -19.01 3.31
CA GLU A 90 0.73 -18.77 4.31
C GLU A 90 1.04 -17.52 5.16
N LEU A 91 0.25 -16.45 4.98
CA LEU A 91 0.10 -15.26 5.84
C LEU A 91 1.31 -14.32 6.04
N THR A 92 1.83 -13.67 4.98
CA THR A 92 2.70 -12.47 5.16
C THR A 92 2.42 -11.27 4.22
N ASP A 93 1.18 -11.11 3.75
CA ASP A 93 0.75 -10.03 2.84
C ASP A 93 0.22 -8.80 3.61
N ALA A 94 1.05 -8.23 4.48
CA ALA A 94 0.73 -6.98 5.18
C ALA A 94 1.35 -5.73 4.52
N ALA A 95 1.89 -5.90 3.31
CA ALA A 95 2.51 -4.84 2.53
C ALA A 95 1.86 -4.74 1.14
N PHE A 96 1.47 -3.53 0.76
CA PHE A 96 0.75 -3.22 -0.48
C PHE A 96 1.60 -2.37 -1.43
N PRO A 97 1.40 -2.43 -2.75
CA PRO A 97 0.49 -3.36 -3.43
C PRO A 97 1.00 -4.81 -3.34
N HIS A 98 0.08 -5.75 -3.46
CA HIS A 98 0.41 -7.16 -3.65
C HIS A 98 -0.63 -7.84 -4.54
N PRO A 99 -0.30 -9.01 -5.14
CA PRO A 99 -1.23 -9.73 -5.99
C PRO A 99 -2.56 -10.02 -5.28
N PHE A 100 -3.65 -9.85 -6.02
CA PHE A 100 -5.00 -10.19 -5.59
C PHE A 100 -5.20 -11.70 -5.69
N THR A 101 -5.00 -12.40 -4.57
CA THR A 101 -5.02 -13.87 -4.49
C THR A 101 -6.26 -14.43 -3.77
N HIS A 102 -6.98 -13.59 -3.03
CA HIS A 102 -8.10 -14.00 -2.18
C HIS A 102 -9.48 -13.81 -2.83
N GLY A 103 -9.54 -13.93 -4.16
CA GLY A 103 -10.77 -13.86 -4.95
C GLY A 103 -11.65 -15.11 -4.86
N GLU A 104 -11.60 -15.82 -3.72
CA GLU A 104 -12.68 -16.75 -3.42
C GLU A 104 -13.96 -15.92 -3.37
N VAL A 105 -14.84 -16.14 -4.35
CA VAL A 105 -16.27 -15.76 -4.34
C VAL A 105 -16.60 -14.42 -5.03
N PHE A 106 -16.74 -14.50 -6.36
CA PHE A 106 -17.53 -13.69 -7.32
C PHE A 106 -16.92 -12.44 -8.00
N GLY A 107 -16.76 -12.53 -9.33
CA GLY A 107 -17.19 -11.47 -10.26
C GLY A 107 -16.17 -10.44 -10.73
N LEU A 108 -14.88 -10.76 -10.86
CA LEU A 108 -13.95 -9.86 -11.56
C LEU A 108 -14.49 -9.57 -12.98
N PRO A 109 -14.51 -8.31 -13.43
CA PRO A 109 -14.83 -7.99 -14.81
C PRO A 109 -13.88 -8.71 -15.77
N ASP A 110 -14.36 -9.22 -16.91
CA ASP A 110 -13.57 -10.01 -17.87
C ASP A 110 -12.25 -9.34 -18.30
N LYS A 111 -12.19 -8.01 -18.27
CA LYS A 111 -11.02 -7.20 -18.59
C LYS A 111 -9.86 -7.30 -17.58
N CYS A 112 -10.10 -7.91 -16.42
CA CYS A 112 -9.21 -7.86 -15.26
C CYS A 112 -8.32 -9.10 -15.10
N GLY A 113 -8.29 -9.96 -16.12
CA GLY A 113 -7.54 -11.20 -16.06
C GLY A 113 -8.12 -12.15 -15.02
N GLU A 114 -7.25 -13.03 -14.51
CA GLU A 114 -7.63 -14.07 -13.56
C GLU A 114 -7.12 -13.76 -12.15
N VAL A 115 -7.86 -14.21 -11.13
CA VAL A 115 -7.39 -14.16 -9.74
C VAL A 115 -6.05 -14.88 -9.63
N GLY A 116 -5.08 -14.24 -8.97
CA GLY A 116 -3.72 -14.76 -8.85
C GLY A 116 -2.78 -14.34 -9.99
N ASP A 117 -3.23 -13.58 -10.99
CA ASP A 117 -2.33 -12.92 -11.93
C ASP A 117 -1.37 -11.99 -11.16
N PRO A 118 -0.04 -12.12 -11.36
CA PRO A 118 0.95 -11.28 -10.66
C PRO A 118 0.86 -9.79 -11.01
N ASN A 119 0.13 -9.40 -12.06
CA ASN A 119 -0.14 -8.01 -12.43
C ASN A 119 -1.50 -7.51 -11.89
N LEU A 120 -2.37 -8.42 -11.44
CA LEU A 120 -3.63 -8.07 -10.80
C LEU A 120 -3.35 -7.81 -9.31
N GLN A 121 -3.30 -6.54 -8.94
CA GLN A 121 -2.91 -6.09 -7.60
C GLN A 121 -4.12 -5.60 -6.81
N GLU A 122 -3.97 -5.62 -5.48
CA GLU A 122 -4.83 -4.88 -4.57
C GLU A 122 -4.05 -3.80 -3.81
N TYR A 123 -4.73 -2.68 -3.53
CA TYR A 123 -4.19 -1.59 -2.70
C TYR A 123 -5.28 -0.98 -1.80
N PRO A 124 -5.00 -0.59 -0.54
CA PRO A 124 -5.99 -0.01 0.35
C PRO A 124 -6.56 1.30 -0.18
N VAL A 125 -7.87 1.43 -0.14
CA VAL A 125 -8.58 2.69 -0.43
C VAL A 125 -9.07 3.33 0.86
N GLN A 126 -8.96 4.65 0.96
CA GLN A 126 -9.38 5.44 2.11
C GLN A 126 -10.06 6.73 1.64
N GLN A 127 -11.06 7.19 2.39
CA GLN A 127 -11.73 8.45 2.09
C GLN A 127 -10.81 9.65 2.33
N GLY A 128 -10.64 10.50 1.32
CA GLY A 128 -9.95 11.77 1.39
C GLY A 128 -8.43 11.69 1.54
N ARG A 129 -7.83 10.49 1.53
CA ARG A 129 -6.38 10.33 1.70
C ARG A 129 -5.85 9.06 1.05
N MET A 130 -4.57 9.10 0.72
CA MET A 130 -3.80 7.97 0.22
C MET A 130 -3.25 7.16 1.40
N TYR A 131 -3.39 5.83 1.36
CA TYR A 131 -2.74 4.96 2.33
C TYR A 131 -1.21 4.99 2.13
N ASN A 132 -0.45 5.26 3.19
CA ASN A 132 1.02 5.31 3.15
C ASN A 132 1.69 4.46 4.26
N GLY A 133 1.11 3.31 4.59
CA GLY A 133 1.84 2.27 5.32
C GLY A 133 1.89 2.38 6.84
N THR A 134 0.89 2.99 7.47
CA THR A 134 0.72 2.86 8.93
C THR A 134 0.65 1.39 9.32
N ALA A 135 1.21 1.03 10.50
CA ALA A 135 1.17 -0.34 11.00
C ALA A 135 -0.28 -0.83 11.01
N LEU A 136 -0.56 -1.85 10.21
CA LEU A 136 -1.88 -2.45 10.13
C LEU A 136 -2.06 -3.22 11.43
N ASN A 137 -2.88 -2.70 12.34
CA ASN A 137 -3.48 -3.59 13.31
C ASN A 137 -4.42 -4.49 12.51
N ASP A 138 -4.36 -5.81 12.69
CA ASP A 138 -5.18 -6.81 11.97
C ASP A 138 -6.70 -6.51 11.94
N THR A 139 -7.15 -5.52 12.71
CA THR A 139 -8.49 -4.94 12.73
C THR A 139 -8.82 -3.95 11.62
N GLU A 140 -7.83 -3.43 10.88
CA GLU A 140 -8.06 -2.47 9.79
C GLU A 140 -8.51 -3.20 8.52
N ASN A 141 -9.81 -3.56 8.53
CA ASN A 141 -10.62 -3.98 7.39
C ASN A 141 -10.78 -2.84 6.38
N PHE A 142 -9.68 -2.33 5.82
CA PHE A 142 -9.81 -1.41 4.70
C PHE A 142 -10.53 -2.13 3.56
N ASP A 143 -11.21 -1.38 2.71
CA ASP A 143 -11.55 -1.87 1.38
C ASP A 143 -10.30 -1.75 0.49
N ARG A 144 -10.28 -2.44 -0.63
CA ARG A 144 -9.17 -2.47 -1.57
C ARG A 144 -9.65 -2.00 -2.93
N VAL A 145 -8.91 -1.14 -3.61
CA VAL A 145 -9.02 -1.13 -5.08
C VAL A 145 -8.33 -2.37 -5.61
N VAL A 146 -8.92 -2.97 -6.64
CA VAL A 146 -8.30 -4.02 -7.44
C VAL A 146 -8.00 -3.40 -8.80
N TYR A 147 -6.79 -3.61 -9.30
CA TYR A 147 -6.37 -3.09 -10.59
C TYR A 147 -5.39 -4.03 -11.27
N LEU A 148 -5.43 -4.07 -12.60
CA LEU A 148 -4.47 -4.80 -13.42
C LEU A 148 -3.46 -3.81 -13.99
N HIS A 149 -2.18 -4.01 -13.73
CA HIS A 149 -1.09 -3.18 -14.23
C HIS A 149 0.14 -4.02 -14.53
N THR A 150 0.64 -3.94 -15.77
CA THR A 150 1.94 -4.50 -16.13
C THR A 150 3.01 -3.44 -15.89
N LYS A 151 4.05 -3.78 -15.12
CA LYS A 151 5.15 -2.86 -14.83
C LYS A 151 5.75 -2.25 -16.10
N GLY A 152 5.90 -0.93 -16.12
CA GLY A 152 6.45 -0.17 -17.25
C GLY A 152 5.51 -0.03 -18.45
N GLU A 153 4.28 -0.55 -18.37
CA GLU A 153 3.23 -0.29 -19.37
C GLU A 153 2.74 1.16 -19.24
N THR A 154 2.65 1.84 -20.39
CA THR A 154 2.27 3.26 -20.44
C THR A 154 1.21 3.50 -21.50
N ASP A 155 0.40 4.54 -21.29
CA ASP A 155 -0.57 4.97 -22.28
C ASP A 155 0.12 5.65 -23.48
N SER A 156 -0.51 5.55 -24.65
CA SER A 156 0.06 6.03 -25.91
C SER A 156 -0.01 7.55 -26.13
N LEU A 157 -0.79 8.28 -25.32
CA LEU A 157 -1.05 9.70 -25.53
C LEU A 157 -0.11 10.59 -24.70
N PHE A 158 0.11 10.22 -23.45
CA PHE A 158 0.85 11.00 -22.47
C PHE A 158 2.05 10.25 -21.90
N ASN A 159 2.22 8.97 -22.25
CA ASN A 159 3.31 8.13 -21.74
C ASN A 159 3.31 8.08 -20.20
N HIS A 160 2.11 8.09 -19.58
CA HIS A 160 1.95 7.85 -18.16
C HIS A 160 1.82 6.34 -17.91
N PRO A 161 2.24 5.83 -16.74
CA PRO A 161 1.88 4.48 -16.32
C PRO A 161 0.38 4.26 -16.46
N GLN A 162 -0.01 3.08 -16.93
CA GLN A 162 -1.41 2.76 -17.21
C GLN A 162 -1.90 1.60 -16.35
N ALA A 163 -3.05 1.76 -15.70
CA ALA A 163 -3.67 0.70 -14.90
C ALA A 163 -5.15 0.53 -15.24
N MET A 164 -5.58 -0.73 -15.40
CA MET A 164 -6.98 -1.08 -15.61
C MET A 164 -7.69 -1.20 -14.26
N PHE A 165 -8.73 -0.39 -14.04
CA PHE A 165 -9.52 -0.49 -12.81
C PHE A 165 -10.46 -1.70 -12.87
N CYS A 166 -10.38 -2.54 -11.83
CA CYS A 166 -11.10 -3.81 -11.74
C CYS A 166 -12.21 -3.86 -10.71
N GLY A 167 -12.28 -2.85 -9.86
CA GLY A 167 -13.33 -2.71 -8.85
C GLY A 167 -12.76 -2.32 -7.50
N VAL A 168 -13.66 -2.16 -6.54
CA VAL A 168 -13.30 -2.08 -5.12
C VAL A 168 -13.72 -3.40 -4.48
N ALA A 169 -12.93 -3.95 -3.57
CA ALA A 169 -13.20 -5.18 -2.85
C ALA A 169 -13.25 -4.91 -1.34
N THR A 170 -14.15 -5.58 -0.61
CA THR A 170 -14.35 -5.41 0.82
C THR A 170 -14.29 -6.75 1.56
N LYS A 171 -13.83 -6.72 2.81
CA LYS A 171 -13.94 -7.85 3.75
C LYS A 171 -15.31 -7.91 4.43
N THR A 172 -16.05 -6.81 4.46
CA THR A 172 -17.25 -6.61 5.30
C THR A 172 -18.34 -7.67 5.06
N TRP A 173 -18.37 -8.27 3.87
CA TRP A 173 -19.38 -9.25 3.46
C TRP A 173 -18.79 -10.57 2.95
N ALA A 174 -17.47 -10.75 3.06
CA ALA A 174 -16.84 -11.97 2.60
C ALA A 174 -17.02 -13.08 3.66
N PRO A 175 -17.47 -14.28 3.28
CA PRO A 175 -17.42 -15.42 4.19
C PRO A 175 -15.96 -15.75 4.53
N GLY A 176 -15.64 -15.91 5.81
CA GLY A 176 -14.30 -16.28 6.28
C GLY A 176 -13.28 -15.14 6.17
N LYS A 177 -12.16 -15.38 5.47
CA LYS A 177 -11.04 -14.43 5.30
C LYS A 177 -10.98 -13.78 3.90
N GLY A 178 -12.00 -14.00 3.06
CA GLY A 178 -12.01 -13.56 1.66
C GLY A 178 -12.24 -12.06 1.46
N LEU A 179 -12.31 -11.65 0.19
CA LEU A 179 -12.71 -10.33 -0.27
C LEU A 179 -13.83 -10.47 -1.31
N VAL A 180 -14.82 -9.56 -1.28
CA VAL A 180 -15.90 -9.51 -2.28
C VAL A 180 -15.93 -8.14 -2.97
N LEU A 181 -16.22 -8.10 -4.28
CA LEU A 181 -16.30 -6.83 -5.00
C LEU A 181 -17.54 -6.00 -4.59
N CYS A 182 -17.31 -4.72 -4.37
CA CYS A 182 -18.30 -3.68 -4.12
C CYS A 182 -19.01 -3.28 -5.41
N THR A 183 -19.71 -4.20 -6.05
CA THR A 183 -20.55 -3.89 -7.23
C THR A 183 -21.80 -4.76 -7.35
N TRP A 184 -22.16 -5.50 -6.29
CA TRP A 184 -23.39 -6.27 -6.30
C TRP A 184 -24.51 -5.48 -5.62
N GLU A 185 -25.55 -5.10 -6.36
CA GLU A 185 -26.83 -4.55 -5.87
C GLU A 185 -27.59 -5.53 -4.94
N GLY A 186 -26.94 -6.46 -4.24
CA GLY A 186 -27.60 -7.58 -3.59
C GLY A 186 -26.82 -8.29 -2.50
N CYS A 187 -25.92 -7.63 -1.78
CA CYS A 187 -25.48 -8.14 -0.48
C CYS A 187 -26.14 -7.32 0.63
N CYS A 188 -27.47 -7.41 0.72
CA CYS A 188 -28.27 -7.17 1.93
C CYS A 188 -29.80 -7.33 1.76
N ASP A 189 -30.33 -7.97 0.72
CA ASP A 189 -31.76 -8.40 0.73
C ASP A 189 -31.87 -9.88 1.13
N SER A 190 -31.67 -10.12 2.44
CA SER A 190 -32.42 -11.07 3.30
C SER A 190 -31.65 -11.35 4.59
#